data_AF-F8PQ04-F1
#
_entry.id   AF-F8PQ04-F1
#
_cell.length_a   1.000
_cell.length_b   1.000
_cell.length_c   1.000
_cell.angle_alpha   90.00
_cell.angle_beta   90.00
_cell.angle_gamma   90.00
#
_symmetry.space_group_name_H-M   'P 1'
#
loop_
_entity.id
_entity.type
_entity.pdbx_description
1 polymer ?
#
loop_
_entity_poly.entity_id
_entity_poly.type
_entity_poly.pdbx_seq_one_letter_code
_entity_poly.pdbx_strand_id
1 'polypeptide(L)'
;FFFDHVLLWCKEAVGRDELNARYRSLHARVGFRHFGNGILHVKQMTGRKHCEIQRTIIATSAGTVTPSFLRAIHALVDFIYQAQSPMHTLSSVKAMVASLSEFHENKQAILDAEVHQGASTTIEHFNIPKLELLQHFAAFCSSNSEYGGCHPVYS
;
A
#
# COMPACT_ATOMS: atom_id res chain seq x y z
N PHE A 1 -5.83 0.15 -7.34
CA PHE A 1 -5.32 1.01 -6.25
C PHE A 1 -3.79 1.05 -6.21
N PHE A 2 -3.05 -0.01 -5.81
CA PHE A 2 -1.58 0.08 -5.67
C PHE A 2 -0.89 0.61 -6.94
N PHE A 3 -1.17 0.02 -8.11
CA PHE A 3 -0.52 0.42 -9.38
C PHE A 3 -1.02 1.75 -9.90
N ASP A 4 -2.29 2.06 -9.63
CA ASP A 4 -2.95 3.27 -10.12
C ASP A 4 -2.60 4.50 -9.25
N HIS A 5 -2.19 4.29 -8.01
CA HIS A 5 -2.00 5.35 -7.01
C HIS A 5 -0.61 5.27 -6.38
N VAL A 6 -0.36 4.27 -5.52
CA VAL A 6 0.90 4.16 -4.75
C VAL A 6 2.14 4.16 -5.64
N LEU A 7 2.14 3.32 -6.69
CA LEU A 7 3.25 3.26 -7.63
C LEU A 7 3.38 4.55 -8.44
N LEU A 8 2.27 5.20 -8.79
CA LEU A 8 2.27 6.45 -9.53
C LEU A 8 2.86 7.59 -8.68
N TRP A 9 2.45 7.73 -7.42
CA TRP A 9 3.01 8.71 -6.50
C TRP A 9 4.50 8.51 -6.31
N CYS A 10 4.96 7.27 -6.16
CA CYS A 10 6.39 6.98 -6.07
C CYS A 10 7.15 7.33 -7.36
N LYS A 11 6.55 7.10 -8.54
CA LYS A 11 7.17 7.47 -9.83
C LYS A 11 7.37 8.97 -9.96
N GLU A 12 6.38 9.77 -9.55
CA GLU A 12 6.47 11.21 -9.64
C GLU A 12 7.36 11.79 -8.53
N ALA A 13 7.25 11.31 -7.29
CA ALA A 13 8.01 11.83 -6.15
C ALA A 13 9.51 11.48 -6.22
N VAL A 14 9.85 10.27 -6.70
CA VAL A 14 11.25 9.85 -6.88
C VAL A 14 11.82 10.37 -8.20
N GLY A 15 10.96 10.61 -9.20
CA GLY A 15 11.34 10.79 -10.58
C GLY A 15 11.41 9.45 -11.32
N ARG A 16 10.83 9.41 -12.52
CA ARG A 16 10.67 8.18 -13.31
C ARG A 16 11.99 7.52 -13.64
N ASP A 17 12.97 8.30 -14.09
CA ASP A 17 14.29 7.78 -14.49
C ASP A 17 15.09 7.27 -13.28
N GLU A 18 15.07 8.02 -12.18
CA GLU A 18 15.74 7.63 -10.92
C GLU A 18 15.12 6.35 -10.35
N LEU A 19 13.79 6.28 -10.26
CA LEU A 19 13.11 5.07 -9.80
C LEU A 19 13.48 3.88 -10.69
N ASN A 20 13.50 4.08 -12.01
CA ASN A 20 13.86 3.06 -12.97
C ASN A 20 15.32 2.60 -12.84
N ALA A 21 16.26 3.53 -12.58
CA ALA A 21 17.67 3.23 -12.30
C ALA A 21 17.82 2.40 -11.02
N ARG A 22 17.10 2.75 -9.95
CA ARG A 22 17.12 1.98 -8.69
C ARG A 22 16.62 0.55 -8.85
N TYR A 23 15.57 0.34 -9.63
CA TYR A 23 15.07 -1.00 -9.95
C TYR A 23 16.09 -1.83 -10.76
N ARG A 24 16.91 -1.19 -11.60
CA ARG A 24 18.02 -1.86 -12.30
C ARG A 24 19.16 -2.23 -11.35
N SER A 25 19.40 -1.41 -10.33
CA SER A 25 20.45 -1.64 -9.32
C SER A 25 20.05 -2.66 -8.26
N LEU A 26 18.78 -3.05 -8.16
CA LEU A 26 18.35 -4.10 -7.24
C LEU A 26 19.04 -5.42 -7.56
N HIS A 27 19.75 -5.97 -6.58
CA HIS A 27 20.48 -7.24 -6.73
C HIS A 27 19.55 -8.36 -7.22
N ALA A 28 19.97 -9.09 -8.24
CA ALA A 28 19.25 -10.27 -8.71
C ALA A 28 19.30 -11.38 -7.64
N ARG A 29 18.15 -11.74 -7.07
CA ARG A 29 18.06 -12.80 -6.04
C ARG A 29 17.29 -13.99 -6.61
N VAL A 30 17.71 -15.20 -6.26
CA VAL A 30 17.00 -16.43 -6.61
C VAL A 30 15.58 -16.36 -6.01
N GLY A 31 14.57 -16.58 -6.84
CA GLY A 31 13.16 -16.49 -6.44
C GLY A 31 12.53 -15.10 -6.54
N PHE A 32 13.31 -14.04 -6.84
CA PHE A 32 12.82 -12.67 -7.01
C PHE A 32 12.92 -12.25 -8.47
N ARG A 33 12.04 -11.33 -8.90
CA ARG A 33 12.07 -10.82 -10.27
C ARG A 33 13.04 -9.64 -10.38
N HIS A 34 14.17 -9.85 -11.03
CA HIS A 34 15.06 -8.75 -11.39
C HIS A 34 14.50 -7.93 -12.56
N PHE A 35 14.59 -6.60 -12.47
CA PHE A 35 14.11 -5.65 -13.47
C PHE A 35 15.29 -4.99 -14.19
N GLY A 36 16.08 -5.76 -14.95
CA GLY A 36 17.28 -5.24 -15.64
C GLY A 36 17.02 -4.14 -16.67
N ASN A 37 15.81 -4.06 -17.22
CA ASN A 37 15.37 -2.95 -18.09
C ASN A 37 14.62 -1.84 -17.31
N GLY A 38 14.46 -2.02 -16.00
CA GLY A 38 13.66 -1.23 -15.09
C GLY A 38 12.14 -1.53 -15.18
N ILE A 39 11.34 -0.85 -14.36
CA ILE A 39 9.90 -1.12 -14.21
C ILE A 39 9.02 -0.37 -15.23
N LEU A 40 9.54 0.68 -15.87
CA LEU A 40 8.76 1.49 -16.81
C LEU A 40 8.49 0.75 -18.13
N HIS A 41 9.35 -0.18 -18.51
CA HIS A 41 9.29 -0.91 -19.80
C HIS A 41 8.54 -2.25 -19.71
N VAL A 42 7.85 -2.52 -18.60
CA VAL A 42 7.17 -3.79 -18.35
C VAL A 42 5.90 -3.91 -19.20
N LYS A 43 6.01 -4.51 -20.40
CA LYS A 43 4.87 -4.70 -21.33
C LYS A 43 3.76 -5.61 -20.80
N GLN A 44 4.10 -6.60 -19.98
CA GLN A 44 3.13 -7.53 -19.37
C GLN A 44 3.32 -7.58 -17.86
N MET A 45 2.30 -7.15 -17.12
CA MET A 45 2.28 -7.17 -15.66
C MET A 45 1.72 -8.50 -15.16
N THR A 46 2.61 -9.46 -14.89
CA THR A 46 2.23 -10.75 -14.28
C THR A 46 2.07 -10.61 -12.76
N GLY A 47 1.26 -11.45 -12.10
CA GLY A 47 1.09 -11.43 -10.64
C GLY A 47 2.39 -11.47 -9.83
N ARG A 48 3.40 -12.23 -10.29
CA ARG A 48 4.73 -12.25 -9.65
C ARG A 48 5.44 -10.89 -9.72
N LYS A 49 5.37 -10.19 -10.86
CA LYS A 49 5.92 -8.82 -11.00
C LYS A 49 5.16 -7.84 -10.11
N HIS A 50 3.84 -7.99 -10.03
CA HIS A 50 3.01 -7.16 -9.17
C HIS A 50 3.43 -7.27 -7.70
N CYS A 51 3.60 -8.50 -7.21
CA CYS A 51 4.06 -8.78 -5.86
C CYS A 51 5.47 -8.25 -5.61
N GLU A 52 6.39 -8.44 -6.56
CA GLU A 52 7.77 -7.94 -6.43
C GLU A 52 7.81 -6.42 -6.27
N ILE A 53 7.16 -5.68 -7.17
CA ILE A 53 7.11 -4.21 -7.13
C ILE A 53 6.51 -3.74 -5.80
N GLN A 54 5.44 -4.37 -5.34
CA GLN A 54 4.81 -4.02 -4.05
C GLN A 54 5.77 -4.22 -2.87
N ARG A 55 6.60 -5.27 -2.88
CA ARG A 55 7.58 -5.56 -1.81
C ARG A 55 8.80 -4.63 -1.84
N THR A 56 9.21 -4.19 -3.03
CA THR A 56 10.44 -3.40 -3.20
C THR A 56 10.21 -1.89 -3.20
N ILE A 57 8.96 -1.43 -3.34
CA ILE A 57 8.66 0.00 -3.56
C ILE A 57 9.23 0.91 -2.47
N ILE A 58 9.14 0.50 -1.20
CA ILE A 58 9.69 1.26 -0.06
C ILE A 58 11.20 1.41 -0.18
N ALA A 59 11.90 0.30 -0.41
CA ALA A 59 13.34 0.30 -0.56
C ALA A 59 13.79 1.15 -1.75
N THR A 60 13.05 1.11 -2.86
CA THR A 60 13.38 1.90 -4.05
C THR A 60 13.11 3.39 -3.87
N SER A 61 12.16 3.78 -3.02
CA SER A 61 11.84 5.19 -2.75
C SER A 61 12.68 5.82 -1.64
N ALA A 62 13.29 5.00 -0.77
CA ALA A 62 14.04 5.47 0.39
C ALA A 62 15.22 6.39 0.01
N GLY A 63 15.38 7.50 0.73
CA GLY A 63 16.49 8.45 0.52
C GLY A 63 16.30 9.42 -0.64
N THR A 64 15.21 9.33 -1.41
CA THR A 64 14.82 10.37 -2.40
C THR A 64 13.65 11.20 -1.91
N VAL A 65 12.67 10.56 -1.28
CA VAL A 65 11.45 11.21 -0.78
C VAL A 65 11.60 11.62 0.69
N THR A 66 10.70 12.49 1.17
CA THR A 66 10.67 12.88 2.58
C THR A 66 10.33 11.68 3.48
N PRO A 67 10.80 11.68 4.75
CA PRO A 67 10.48 10.59 5.69
C PRO A 67 8.97 10.40 5.91
N SER A 68 8.19 11.48 5.96
CA SER A 68 6.73 11.44 6.08
C SER A 68 6.07 10.83 4.85
N PHE A 69 6.52 11.19 3.64
CA PHE A 69 6.04 10.54 2.41
C PHE A 69 6.31 9.04 2.45
N LEU A 70 7.53 8.62 2.81
CA LEU A 70 7.88 7.20 2.86
C LEU A 70 7.04 6.44 3.90
N ARG A 71 6.75 7.04 5.07
CA ARG A 71 5.84 6.47 6.07
C ARG A 71 4.43 6.31 5.54
N ALA A 72 3.88 7.32 4.87
CA ALA A 72 2.55 7.23 4.25
C ALA A 72 2.47 6.09 3.23
N ILE A 73 3.48 5.95 2.36
CA ILE A 73 3.54 4.84 1.39
C ILE A 73 3.69 3.48 2.09
N HIS A 74 4.54 3.38 3.12
CA HIS A 74 4.72 2.16 3.90
C HIS A 74 3.41 1.69 4.52
N ALA A 75 2.71 2.60 5.18
CA ALA A 75 1.46 2.33 5.86
C ALA A 75 0.37 1.83 4.88
N LEU A 76 0.30 2.39 3.65
CA LEU A 76 -0.58 1.87 2.61
C LEU A 76 -0.16 0.50 2.09
N VAL A 77 1.13 0.24 1.93
CA VAL A 77 1.63 -1.06 1.47
C VAL A 77 1.30 -2.15 2.50
N ASP A 78 1.50 -1.88 3.78
CA ASP A 78 1.14 -2.78 4.86
C ASP A 78 -0.36 -3.06 4.88
N PHE A 79 -1.20 -2.01 4.80
CA PHE A 79 -2.65 -2.17 4.69
C PHE A 79 -3.04 -3.06 3.50
N ILE A 80 -2.50 -2.79 2.31
CA ILE A 80 -2.82 -3.54 1.09
C ILE A 80 -2.39 -5.00 1.23
N TYR A 81 -1.21 -5.26 1.79
CA TYR A 81 -0.71 -6.61 2.01
C TYR A 81 -1.62 -7.39 2.96
N GLN A 82 -2.01 -6.78 4.09
CA GLN A 82 -2.95 -7.39 5.02
C GLN A 82 -4.33 -7.62 4.36
N ALA A 83 -4.84 -6.65 3.59
CA ALA A 83 -6.13 -6.71 2.88
C ALA A 83 -6.19 -7.78 1.76
N GLN A 84 -5.04 -8.33 1.37
CA GLN A 84 -4.93 -9.43 0.40
C GLN A 84 -4.96 -10.80 1.07
N SER A 85 -4.88 -10.87 2.40
CA SER A 85 -5.00 -12.14 3.14
C SER A 85 -6.38 -12.78 2.90
N PRO A 86 -6.45 -14.10 2.65
CA PRO A 86 -7.72 -14.80 2.46
C PRO A 86 -8.55 -14.88 3.75
N MET A 87 -7.92 -14.68 4.91
CA MET A 87 -8.57 -14.70 6.21
C MET A 87 -8.09 -13.52 7.06
N HIS A 88 -9.02 -12.89 7.76
CA HIS A 88 -8.73 -11.83 8.70
C HIS A 88 -9.02 -12.30 10.14
N THR A 89 -8.03 -12.09 10.99
CA THR A 89 -8.15 -12.25 12.44
C THR A 89 -8.38 -10.88 13.08
N LEU A 90 -8.84 -10.84 14.33
CA LEU A 90 -8.96 -9.58 15.06
C LEU A 90 -7.62 -8.81 15.10
N SER A 91 -6.49 -9.53 15.23
CA SER A 91 -5.15 -8.93 15.19
C SER A 91 -4.81 -8.35 13.82
N SER A 92 -5.13 -9.03 12.71
CA SER A 92 -4.89 -8.45 11.37
C SER A 92 -5.77 -7.23 11.13
N VAL A 93 -7.03 -7.25 11.58
CA VAL A 93 -7.93 -6.09 11.48
C VAL A 93 -7.38 -4.90 12.28
N LYS A 94 -6.92 -5.12 13.52
CA LYS A 94 -6.27 -4.08 14.32
C LYS A 94 -5.01 -3.52 13.65
N ALA A 95 -4.17 -4.39 13.09
CA ALA A 95 -2.98 -3.97 12.35
C ALA A 95 -3.32 -3.13 11.11
N MET A 96 -4.39 -3.48 10.41
CA MET A 96 -4.90 -2.71 9.27
C MET A 96 -5.36 -1.32 9.72
N VAL A 97 -6.19 -1.23 10.77
CA VAL A 97 -6.64 0.06 11.35
C VAL A 97 -5.44 0.93 11.76
N ALA A 98 -4.43 0.34 12.40
CA ALA A 98 -3.21 1.06 12.77
C ALA A 98 -2.46 1.60 11.53
N SER A 99 -2.30 0.77 10.50
CA SER A 99 -1.67 1.18 9.23
C SER A 99 -2.41 2.35 8.58
N LEU A 100 -3.74 2.40 8.70
CA LEU A 100 -4.53 3.50 8.16
C LEU A 100 -4.39 4.77 8.99
N SER A 101 -4.33 4.66 10.32
CA SER A 101 -4.04 5.80 11.20
C SER A 101 -2.70 6.43 10.84
N GLU A 102 -1.65 5.61 10.71
CA GLU A 102 -0.32 6.06 10.32
C GLU A 102 -0.33 6.71 8.93
N PHE A 103 -1.09 6.15 7.98
CA PHE A 103 -1.30 6.79 6.69
C PHE A 103 -1.95 8.17 6.84
N HIS A 104 -3.03 8.30 7.60
CA HIS A 104 -3.73 9.56 7.81
C HIS A 104 -2.86 10.64 8.47
N GLU A 105 -1.98 10.25 9.38
CA GLU A 105 -1.01 11.15 10.02
C GLU A 105 0.04 11.69 9.03
N ASN A 106 0.35 10.95 7.97
CA ASN A 106 1.44 11.28 7.05
C ASN A 106 0.97 11.66 5.62
N LYS A 107 -0.31 11.49 5.28
CA LYS A 107 -0.85 11.70 3.92
C LYS A 107 -0.61 13.11 3.37
N GLN A 108 -0.47 14.10 4.24
CA GLN A 108 -0.19 15.48 3.84
C GLN A 108 1.10 15.58 3.02
N ALA A 109 2.11 14.76 3.34
CA ALA A 109 3.37 14.75 2.58
C ALA A 109 3.19 14.31 1.11
N ILE A 110 2.15 13.52 0.79
CA ILE A 110 1.82 13.15 -0.59
C ILE A 110 1.17 14.33 -1.32
N LEU A 111 0.35 15.11 -0.62
CA LEU A 111 -0.28 16.32 -1.17
C LEU A 111 0.77 17.42 -1.39
N ASP A 112 1.65 17.63 -0.41
CA ASP A 112 2.73 18.63 -0.48
C ASP A 112 3.75 18.32 -1.59
N ALA A 113 3.93 17.04 -1.92
CA ALA A 113 4.74 16.62 -3.06
C ALA A 113 4.04 16.84 -4.42
N GLU A 114 2.79 17.32 -4.43
CA GLU A 114 1.96 17.57 -5.61
C GLU A 114 1.80 16.36 -6.55
N VAL A 115 2.06 15.14 -6.05
CA VAL A 115 1.97 13.90 -6.84
C VAL A 115 0.57 13.31 -6.86
N HIS A 116 -0.35 13.85 -6.06
CA HIS A 116 -1.75 13.44 -6.02
C HIS A 116 -2.61 14.25 -6.99
N GLN A 117 -2.41 14.03 -8.29
CA GLN A 117 -3.17 14.70 -9.34
C GLN A 117 -4.24 13.76 -9.92
N GLY A 118 -5.51 14.15 -9.80
CA GLY A 118 -6.60 13.56 -10.58
C GLY A 118 -6.62 14.14 -12.00
N ALA A 119 -7.50 13.61 -12.87
CA ALA A 119 -7.63 14.05 -14.26
C ALA A 119 -7.99 15.54 -14.45
N SER A 120 -8.40 16.24 -13.38
CA SER A 120 -8.68 17.69 -13.44
C SER A 120 -8.55 18.46 -12.11
N THR A 121 -8.37 17.80 -10.96
CA THR A 121 -8.27 18.44 -9.62
C THR A 121 -7.50 17.56 -8.63
N THR A 122 -6.93 18.17 -7.58
CA THR A 122 -6.41 17.45 -6.40
C THR A 122 -7.55 16.71 -5.73
N ILE A 123 -7.50 15.38 -5.71
CA ILE A 123 -8.48 14.56 -5.00
C ILE A 123 -8.11 14.65 -3.52
N GLU A 124 -8.92 15.26 -2.65
CA GLU A 124 -8.55 15.37 -1.23
C GLU A 124 -8.79 14.07 -0.44
N HIS A 125 -9.57 13.14 -1.01
CA HIS A 125 -10.01 11.92 -0.35
C HIS A 125 -9.32 10.68 -0.92
N PHE A 126 -8.61 9.96 -0.05
CA PHE A 126 -8.07 8.65 -0.33
C PHE A 126 -9.17 7.60 -0.18
N ASN A 127 -10.06 7.48 -1.17
CA ASN A 127 -11.11 6.47 -1.12
C ASN A 127 -10.49 5.08 -1.35
N ILE A 128 -10.43 4.27 -0.30
CA ILE A 128 -10.00 2.88 -0.33
C ILE A 128 -11.24 2.05 0.01
N PRO A 129 -12.09 1.60 -0.93
CA PRO A 129 -13.38 0.98 -0.59
C PRO A 129 -13.31 -0.23 0.36
N LYS A 130 -12.19 -0.97 0.35
CA LYS A 130 -11.94 -2.05 1.32
C LYS A 130 -11.77 -1.56 2.77
N LEU A 131 -11.34 -0.31 2.95
CA LEU A 131 -11.24 0.37 4.24
C LEU A 131 -12.59 0.50 4.92
N GLU A 132 -13.58 1.06 4.21
CA GLU A 132 -14.92 1.30 4.76
C GLU A 132 -15.52 -0.03 5.23
N LEU A 133 -15.42 -1.06 4.39
CA LEU A 133 -15.87 -2.41 4.72
C LEU A 133 -15.18 -2.99 5.97
N LEU A 134 -13.87 -2.77 6.13
CA LEU A 134 -13.12 -3.29 7.27
C LEU A 134 -13.29 -2.49 8.56
N GLN A 135 -13.52 -1.17 8.47
CA GLN A 135 -13.89 -0.35 9.62
C GLN A 135 -15.25 -0.80 10.16
N HIS A 136 -16.21 -1.08 9.27
CA HIS A 136 -17.49 -1.66 9.67
C HIS A 136 -17.32 -3.05 10.29
N PHE A 137 -16.48 -3.92 9.73
CA PHE A 137 -16.21 -5.24 10.29
C PHE A 137 -15.53 -5.18 11.67
N ALA A 138 -14.52 -4.30 11.83
CA ALA A 138 -13.83 -4.08 13.09
C ALA A 138 -14.77 -3.57 14.19
N ALA A 139 -15.63 -2.61 13.85
CA ALA A 139 -16.65 -2.08 14.75
C ALA A 139 -17.62 -3.19 15.17
N PHE A 140 -18.12 -3.98 14.21
CA PHE A 140 -19.01 -5.12 14.46
C PHE A 140 -18.38 -6.18 15.37
N CYS A 141 -17.12 -6.56 15.15
CA CYS A 141 -16.44 -7.51 16.01
C CYS A 141 -16.20 -6.96 17.42
N SER A 142 -15.94 -5.66 17.55
CA SER A 142 -15.68 -5.02 18.84
C SER A 142 -16.96 -4.94 19.68
N SER A 143 -18.08 -4.55 19.06
CA SER A 143 -19.40 -4.54 19.73
C SER A 143 -19.85 -5.95 20.15
N ASN A 144 -19.51 -6.99 19.39
CA ASN A 144 -19.87 -8.37 19.73
C ASN A 144 -18.94 -9.02 20.76
N SER A 145 -17.75 -8.46 20.99
CA SER A 145 -16.83 -8.93 22.05
C SER A 145 -17.20 -8.41 23.44
N GLU A 146 -17.93 -7.29 23.52
CA GLU A 146 -18.45 -6.72 24.77
C GLU A 146 -19.78 -7.36 25.22
N TYR A 147 -20.45 -8.12 24.34
CA TYR A 147 -21.70 -8.83 24.64
C TYR A 147 -21.63 -10.33 24.29
N GLY A 148 -20.87 -11.11 25.05
CA GLY A 148 -21.11 -12.55 25.23
C GLY A 148 -20.58 -13.51 24.14
N GLY A 149 -19.93 -14.58 24.59
CA GLY A 149 -19.23 -15.58 23.76
C GLY A 149 -20.03 -16.16 22.59
N CYS A 150 -19.36 -16.27 21.44
CA CYS A 150 -19.82 -17.06 20.30
C CYS A 150 -19.58 -18.55 20.57
N HIS A 151 -20.65 -19.29 20.93
CA HIS A 151 -20.73 -20.71 20.67
C HIS A 151 -21.09 -20.91 19.19
N PRO A 152 -20.34 -21.70 18.40
CA PRO A 152 -20.73 -22.01 17.04
C PRO A 152 -21.86 -23.05 17.07
N VAL A 153 -23.08 -22.65 16.72
CA VAL A 153 -24.12 -23.59 16.31
C VAL A 153 -24.01 -23.75 14.80
N TYR A 154 -23.42 -24.86 14.38
CA TYR A 154 -23.65 -25.38 13.03
C TYR A 154 -24.96 -26.17 13.05
N SER A 155 -25.94 -25.69 12.28
CA SER A 155 -27.09 -26.45 11.79
C SER A 155 -27.28 -26.16 10.32
#